data_AF-A0AAZ3RBK5-F1
#
_entry.id   AF-A0AAZ3RBK5-F1
#
_cell.length_a   1.000
_cell.length_b   1.000
_cell.length_c   1.000
_cell.angle_alpha   90.00
_cell.angle_beta   90.00
_cell.angle_gamma   90.00
#
_symmetry.space_group_name_H-M   'P 1'
#
loop_
_entity.id
_entity.type
_entity.pdbx_description
1 polymer ?
#
loop_
_entity_poly.entity_id
_entity_poly.type
_entity_poly.pdbx_seq_one_letter_code
_entity_poly.pdbx_strand_id
1 'polypeptide(L)'
;MRFNVVFILILACLCVTLAQGSYEDCCLKYVRRVKKTAMRMVTSYRRQETDGGCNIHAIVFTMKRGRLFCADPREKWVNELMLKVETKKSKKHMKGLKKRGG
;
A
#
# COMPACT_ATOMS: atom_id res chain seq x y z
N MET A 1 21.51 -3.23 -41.64
CA MET A 1 20.23 -2.49 -41.55
C MET A 1 19.16 -3.23 -40.74
N ARG A 2 18.80 -4.49 -41.06
CA ARG A 2 17.71 -5.24 -40.39
C ARG A 2 17.97 -5.58 -38.91
N PHE A 3 19.21 -5.95 -38.56
CA PHE A 3 19.60 -6.25 -37.17
C PHE A 3 19.46 -5.04 -36.23
N ASN A 4 19.76 -3.85 -36.72
CA ASN A 4 19.63 -2.61 -35.94
C ASN A 4 18.18 -2.31 -35.60
N VAL A 5 17.25 -2.56 -36.53
CA VAL A 5 15.81 -2.38 -36.29
C VAL A 5 15.30 -3.35 -35.24
N VAL A 6 15.75 -4.62 -35.30
CA VAL A 6 15.39 -5.63 -34.28
C VAL A 6 15.95 -5.25 -32.91
N PHE A 7 17.19 -4.78 -32.84
CA PHE A 7 17.79 -4.33 -31.57
C PHE A 7 17.05 -3.14 -30.97
N ILE A 8 16.67 -2.16 -31.80
CA ILE A 8 15.90 -0.98 -31.37
C ILE A 8 14.52 -1.39 -30.85
N LEU A 9 13.84 -2.35 -31.51
CA LEU A 9 12.55 -2.87 -31.06
C LEU A 9 12.65 -3.58 -29.70
N ILE A 10 13.70 -4.40 -29.50
CA ILE A 10 13.91 -5.12 -28.23
C ILE A 10 14.21 -4.13 -27.10
N LEU A 11 15.06 -3.13 -27.36
CA LEU A 11 15.37 -2.07 -26.39
C LEU A 11 14.11 -1.27 -26.03
N ALA A 12 13.29 -0.89 -27.01
CA ALA A 12 12.03 -0.18 -26.77
C ALA A 12 11.05 -1.00 -25.92
N CYS A 13 10.89 -2.31 -26.21
CA CYS A 13 10.07 -3.20 -25.39
C CYS A 13 10.58 -3.32 -23.95
N LEU A 14 11.89 -3.45 -23.75
CA LEU A 14 12.50 -3.50 -22.42
C LEU A 14 12.26 -2.20 -21.65
N CYS A 15 12.44 -1.04 -22.30
CA CYS A 15 12.15 0.27 -21.71
C CYS A 15 10.69 0.38 -21.23
N VAL A 16 9.72 -0.12 -22.01
CA VAL A 16 8.30 -0.11 -21.61
C VAL A 16 8.05 -1.00 -20.39
N THR A 17 8.67 -2.18 -20.32
CA THR A 17 8.53 -3.07 -19.14
C THR A 17 9.21 -2.52 -17.88
N LEU A 18 10.32 -1.80 -18.03
CA LEU A 18 11.04 -1.16 -16.92
C LEU A 18 10.33 0.13 -16.46
N ALA A 19 9.65 0.82 -17.37
CA ALA A 19 8.83 1.99 -17.11
C ALA A 19 7.42 1.65 -16.60
N GLN A 20 7.09 0.37 -16.39
CA GLN A 20 6.04 0.00 -15.45
C GLN A 20 6.53 0.33 -14.04
N GLY A 21 6.67 1.63 -13.77
CA GLY A 21 6.68 2.14 -12.41
C GLY A 21 5.50 1.51 -11.71
N SER A 22 5.75 0.95 -10.53
CA SER A 22 4.76 0.34 -9.65
C SER A 22 3.46 1.13 -9.72
N TYR A 23 2.57 0.76 -10.63
CA TYR A 23 1.22 1.27 -10.64
C TYR A 23 0.70 0.69 -9.35
N GLU A 24 0.71 1.50 -8.30
CA GLU A 24 0.08 1.18 -7.03
C GLU A 24 -1.27 0.62 -7.41
N ASP A 25 -1.47 -0.70 -7.28
CA ASP A 25 -2.70 -1.37 -7.65
C ASP A 25 -3.84 -0.59 -7.00
N CYS A 26 -4.53 0.22 -7.78
CA CYS A 26 -5.54 1.09 -7.25
C CYS A 26 -6.59 0.17 -6.65
N CYS A 27 -7.10 0.54 -5.48
CA CYS A 27 -8.28 -0.13 -4.98
C CYS A 27 -9.38 -0.03 -6.03
N LEU A 28 -9.95 -1.16 -6.44
CA LEU A 28 -11.14 -1.22 -7.30
C LEU A 28 -12.39 -1.55 -6.49
N LYS A 29 -12.21 -2.12 -5.29
CA LYS A 29 -13.32 -2.57 -4.44
C LYS A 29 -12.94 -2.55 -2.96
N TYR A 30 -13.92 -2.22 -2.12
CA TYR A 30 -13.78 -2.30 -0.67
C TYR A 30 -14.09 -3.71 -0.14
N VAL A 31 -13.37 -4.11 0.90
CA VAL A 31 -13.72 -5.28 1.68
C VAL A 31 -14.97 -4.99 2.54
N ARG A 32 -15.99 -5.84 2.45
CA ARG A 32 -17.24 -5.66 3.21
C ARG A 32 -17.14 -6.16 4.66
N ARG A 33 -16.36 -7.21 4.90
CA ARG A 33 -16.16 -7.78 6.24
C ARG A 33 -14.73 -8.28 6.39
N VAL A 34 -14.10 -7.90 7.50
CA VAL A 34 -12.78 -8.39 7.88
C VAL A 34 -12.89 -9.11 9.21
N LYS A 35 -12.31 -10.31 9.31
CA LYS A 35 -12.26 -11.04 10.58
C LYS A 35 -11.47 -10.24 11.61
N LYS A 36 -11.92 -10.21 12.87
CA LYS A 36 -11.20 -9.53 13.97
C LYS A 36 -9.73 -9.98 14.10
N THR A 37 -9.45 -11.25 13.80
CA THR A 37 -8.09 -11.80 13.75
C THR A 37 -7.23 -11.14 12.67
N ALA A 38 -7.79 -10.91 11.48
CA ALA A 38 -7.11 -10.20 10.40
C ALA A 38 -6.80 -8.74 10.78
N MET A 39 -7.73 -8.03 11.40
CA MET A 39 -7.48 -6.66 11.89
C MET A 39 -6.31 -6.59 12.90
N ARG A 40 -6.14 -7.61 13.76
CA ARG A 40 -5.00 -7.67 14.69
C ARG A 40 -3.65 -7.85 13.98
N MET A 41 -3.66 -8.48 12.80
CA MET A 41 -2.47 -8.72 11.99
C MET A 41 -2.08 -7.52 11.13
N VAL A 42 -2.83 -6.42 11.12
CA VAL A 42 -2.47 -5.20 10.41
C VAL A 42 -1.24 -4.54 11.05
N THR A 43 -0.28 -4.18 10.20
CA THR A 43 1.01 -3.57 10.57
C THR A 43 1.09 -2.10 10.20
N SER A 44 0.51 -1.73 9.07
CA SER A 44 0.56 -0.39 8.49
C SER A 44 -0.68 -0.14 7.64
N TYR A 45 -0.89 1.13 7.29
CA TYR A 45 -1.87 1.53 6.29
C TYR A 45 -1.27 2.63 5.41
N ARG A 46 -1.78 2.76 4.19
CA ARG A 46 -1.59 3.92 3.31
C ARG A 46 -2.96 4.51 2.93
N ARG A 47 -3.01 5.81 2.72
CA ARG A 47 -4.18 6.49 2.14
C ARG A 47 -4.03 6.51 0.63
N GLN A 48 -5.11 6.19 -0.07
CA GLN A 48 -5.22 6.33 -1.51
C GLN A 48 -6.12 7.52 -1.81
N GLU A 49 -5.55 8.54 -2.43
CA GLU A 49 -6.23 9.74 -2.87
C GLU A 49 -6.71 9.59 -4.32
N THR A 50 -7.62 10.46 -4.75
CA THR A 50 -8.28 10.40 -6.07
C THR A 50 -7.67 11.38 -7.07
N ASP A 51 -6.35 11.53 -7.07
CA ASP A 51 -5.63 12.57 -7.83
C ASP A 51 -5.39 12.21 -9.30
N GLY A 52 -6.42 11.69 -9.97
CA GLY A 52 -6.41 11.37 -11.41
C GLY A 52 -5.79 10.01 -11.78
N GLY A 53 -5.10 9.33 -10.86
CA GLY A 53 -4.59 7.96 -11.06
C GLY A 53 -5.53 6.85 -10.56
N CYS A 54 -6.24 7.09 -9.45
CA CYS A 54 -7.20 6.16 -8.86
C CYS A 54 -8.58 6.83 -8.72
N ASN A 55 -9.65 6.13 -9.09
CA ASN A 55 -11.01 6.69 -9.09
C ASN A 55 -11.75 6.56 -7.75
N ILE A 56 -11.16 5.88 -6.75
CA ILE A 56 -11.78 5.71 -5.44
C ILE A 56 -10.84 6.07 -4.31
N HIS A 57 -11.38 6.77 -3.31
CA HIS A 57 -10.68 7.14 -2.09
C HIS A 57 -10.72 5.98 -1.08
N ALA A 58 -9.58 5.38 -0.79
CA ALA A 58 -9.50 4.14 -0.02
C ALA A 58 -8.39 4.16 1.01
N ILE A 59 -8.55 3.35 2.07
CA ILE A 59 -7.45 3.04 3.00
C ILE A 59 -6.95 1.64 2.68
N VAL A 60 -5.67 1.53 2.32
CA VAL A 60 -5.04 0.24 2.02
C VAL A 60 -4.28 -0.22 3.25
N PHE A 61 -4.76 -1.29 3.86
CA PHE A 61 -4.12 -1.90 5.03
C PHE A 61 -3.12 -2.96 4.60
N THR A 62 -1.95 -2.95 5.24
CA THR A 62 -0.92 -3.99 5.09
C THR A 62 -0.95 -4.92 6.28
N MET A 63 -0.98 -6.23 6.03
CA MET A 63 -0.95 -7.27 7.06
C MET A 63 0.46 -7.84 7.26
N LYS A 64 0.69 -8.47 8.42
CA LYS A 64 1.82 -9.40 8.63
C LYS A 64 1.75 -10.46 7.53
N ARG A 65 2.80 -10.58 6.69
CA ARG A 65 2.90 -11.35 5.42
C ARG A 65 2.65 -10.56 4.12
N GLY A 66 2.59 -9.23 4.16
CA GLY A 66 2.54 -8.39 2.96
C GLY A 66 1.19 -8.41 2.22
N ARG A 67 0.18 -9.11 2.75
CA ARG A 67 -1.17 -9.08 2.19
C ARG A 67 -1.78 -7.70 2.38
N LEU A 68 -2.39 -7.19 1.31
CA LEU A 68 -3.02 -5.88 1.26
C LEU A 68 -4.53 -6.04 1.15
N PHE A 69 -5.29 -5.12 1.75
CA PHE A 69 -6.72 -5.02 1.49
C PHE A 69 -7.21 -3.57 1.58
N CYS A 70 -8.17 -3.24 0.74
CA CYS A 70 -8.78 -1.93 0.62
C CYS A 70 -10.03 -1.81 1.50
N ALA A 71 -10.16 -0.71 2.22
CA ALA A 71 -11.30 -0.44 3.08
C ALA A 71 -11.84 0.99 2.85
N ASP A 72 -13.15 1.17 3.04
CA ASP A 72 -13.79 2.47 2.87
C ASP A 72 -13.52 3.34 4.12
N PRO A 73 -12.90 4.53 3.99
CA PRO A 73 -12.62 5.41 5.11
C PRO A 73 -13.87 5.93 5.84
N ARG A 74 -15.05 5.82 5.22
CA ARG A 74 -16.34 6.19 5.84
C ARG A 74 -16.81 5.18 6.89
N GLU A 75 -16.25 3.97 6.89
CA GLU A 75 -16.57 2.92 7.85
C GLU A 75 -15.92 3.20 9.22
N LYS A 76 -16.70 3.10 10.31
CA LYS A 76 -16.21 3.35 11.68
C LYS A 76 -15.03 2.44 12.05
N TRP A 77 -15.12 1.16 11.70
CA TRP A 77 -14.09 0.17 12.02
C TRP A 77 -12.75 0.47 11.33
N VAL A 78 -12.76 1.16 10.18
CA VAL A 78 -11.56 1.54 9.44
C VAL A 78 -10.80 2.63 10.21
N ASN A 79 -11.52 3.65 10.68
CA ASN A 79 -10.94 4.72 11.48
C ASN A 79 -10.38 4.21 12.81
N GLU A 80 -11.12 3.33 13.51
CA GLU A 80 -10.64 2.67 14.72
C GLU A 80 -9.36 1.86 14.47
N LEU A 81 -9.30 1.15 13.33
CA LEU A 81 -8.14 0.36 12.96
C LEU A 81 -6.93 1.24 12.62
N MET A 82 -7.14 2.38 11.95
CA MET A 82 -6.09 3.37 11.69
C MET A 82 -5.49 3.91 12.99
N LEU A 83 -6.32 4.35 13.93
CA LEU A 83 -5.88 4.82 15.26
C LEU A 83 -5.07 3.76 16.01
N LYS A 84 -5.49 2.50 15.93
CA LYS A 84 -4.78 1.37 16.52
C LYS A 84 -3.40 1.13 15.89
N VAL A 85 -3.27 1.36 14.59
CA VAL A 85 -1.97 1.26 13.90
C VAL A 85 -1.07 2.43 14.31
N GLU A 86 -1.61 3.64 14.39
CA GLU A 86 -0.84 4.84 14.75
C GLU A 86 -0.30 4.77 16.19
N THR A 87 -1.15 4.42 17.15
CA THR A 87 -0.74 4.21 18.55
C THR A 87 0.36 3.15 18.70
N LYS A 88 0.36 2.08 17.88
CA LYS A 88 1.46 1.11 17.86
C LYS A 88 2.75 1.72 17.32
N LYS A 89 2.68 2.55 16.27
CA LYS A 89 3.84 3.25 15.71
C LYS A 89 4.46 4.20 16.74
N SER A 90 3.66 5.04 17.41
CA SER A 90 4.15 5.97 18.44
C SER A 90 4.83 5.24 19.61
N LYS A 91 4.23 4.13 20.09
CA LYS A 91 4.86 3.29 21.12
C LYS A 91 6.19 2.69 20.67
N LYS A 92 6.29 2.25 19.41
CA LYS A 92 7.53 1.73 18.84
C LYS A 92 8.60 2.83 18.73
N HIS A 93 8.20 4.03 18.30
CA HIS A 93 9.08 5.20 18.22
C HIS A 93 9.65 5.56 19.59
N MET A 94 8.79 5.69 20.61
CA MET A 94 9.21 5.99 21.99
C MET A 94 10.18 4.93 22.56
N LYS A 95 9.91 3.65 22.32
CA LYS A 95 10.83 2.56 22.72
C LYS A 95 12.17 2.63 21.99
N GLY A 96 12.18 3.03 20.71
CA GLY A 96 13.40 3.24 19.94
C GLY A 96 14.24 4.40 20.48
N LEU A 97 13.58 5.50 20.87
CA LEU A 97 14.24 6.65 21.48
C LEU A 97 14.90 6.29 22.81
N LYS A 98 14.20 5.57 23.69
CA LYS A 98 14.75 5.11 24.98
C LYS A 98 15.95 4.17 24.85
N LYS A 99 16.06 3.42 23.75
CA LYS A 99 17.18 2.51 23.47
C LYS A 99 18.44 3.21 22.93
N ARG A 100 18.33 4.44 22.44
CA ARG A 100 19.47 5.18 21.88
C ARG A 100 20.10 6.14 22.89
N GLY A 101 19.35 6.53 23.92
CA GLY A 101 19.80 7.44 24.97
C GLY A 101 20.21 6.76 26.28
N GLY A 102 20.33 5.43 26.30
CA GLY A 102 20.84 4.65 27.43
C GLY A 102 21.76 3.55 26.92
#